data_AF-A0A3M7QTT4-F1
#
_entry.id   AF-A0A3M7QTT4-F1
#
_cell.length_a   1.000
_cell.length_b   1.000
_cell.length_c   1.000
_cell.angle_alpha   90.00
_cell.angle_beta   90.00
_cell.angle_gamma   90.00
#
_symmetry.space_group_name_H-M   'P 1'
#
loop_
_entity.id
_entity.type
_entity.pdbx_description
1 polymer ?
#
loop_
_entity_poly.entity_id
_entity_poly.type
_entity_poly.pdbx_seq_one_letter_code
_entity_poly.pdbx_strand_id
1 'polypeptide(L)'
;SENDDSFSRIFKKKTNINKESNQTCFKTPKKNPERFENNLRLVKTAFIPRQKEPVKQLSFIESLSRNLEDESLRDPKVEYYIKKFHLKLVRQELLNECYRLFNKNAFDNKLPMDMKLVWSDKITSTAGYCKYSSRDLSCEIHVSTKVCTDPERLRDTLAHEMCHAAAFLVSRCNDNHGPIWKSWTKKVNFAFRHIPKITVTHSYSITKKFIFKCTRCHLEIHRFSKSINIEKEVCGICHGRFEIIKNSAKNTDLVNNYRKQLMEDRFDEIRSELHGAPVTPRQNQADNKLLTPRQPNKFALFVKENYGSVKKERNLNSHKDVMQELSKNFKLLSTKIF
;
A
#
# COMPACT_ATOMS: atom_id res chain seq x y z
N SER A 1 3.26 -31.35 -47.79
CA SER A 1 1.99 -31.57 -47.05
C SER A 1 1.93 -30.52 -45.95
N GLU A 2 1.58 -29.27 -46.31
CA GLU A 2 0.21 -28.69 -46.33
C GLU A 2 -0.10 -28.07 -44.95
N ASN A 3 -0.02 -26.75 -44.72
CA ASN A 3 -0.81 -25.58 -45.18
C ASN A 3 -2.32 -25.59 -44.85
N ASP A 4 -2.81 -24.36 -44.58
CA ASP A 4 -4.19 -23.82 -44.46
C ASP A 4 -4.68 -23.66 -43.01
N ASP A 5 -4.88 -22.47 -42.42
CA ASP A 5 -5.30 -21.12 -42.83
C ASP A 5 -6.76 -20.96 -43.31
N SER A 6 -7.45 -20.02 -42.65
CA SER A 6 -8.68 -19.31 -43.04
C SER A 6 -9.92 -20.10 -43.50
N PHE A 7 -11.07 -19.92 -42.82
CA PHE A 7 -12.29 -19.51 -43.55
C PHE A 7 -13.29 -18.76 -42.67
N SER A 8 -13.68 -17.59 -43.18
CA SER A 8 -14.78 -16.71 -42.77
C SER A 8 -15.95 -16.88 -43.75
N ARG A 9 -17.21 -16.63 -43.30
CA ARG A 9 -18.43 -16.16 -44.04
C ARG A 9 -19.69 -16.62 -43.28
N ILE A 10 -20.54 -15.75 -42.71
CA ILE A 10 -21.55 -14.86 -43.32
C ILE A 10 -22.59 -15.63 -44.17
N PHE A 11 -23.85 -15.76 -43.69
CA PHE A 11 -25.04 -15.12 -44.27
C PHE A 11 -26.37 -15.42 -43.52
N LYS A 12 -27.26 -14.42 -43.59
CA LYS A 12 -28.65 -14.29 -43.13
C LYS A 12 -29.66 -15.21 -43.85
N LYS A 13 -30.79 -15.51 -43.19
CA LYS A 13 -32.21 -15.42 -43.65
C LYS A 13 -33.15 -15.86 -42.50
N LYS A 14 -34.04 -15.02 -41.92
CA LYS A 14 -35.34 -14.43 -42.34
C LYS A 14 -36.57 -15.37 -42.25
N THR A 15 -37.55 -14.94 -41.41
CA THR A 15 -39.04 -14.97 -41.53
C THR A 15 -39.76 -16.35 -41.45
N ASN A 16 -40.94 -16.57 -40.86
CA ASN A 16 -42.21 -15.82 -40.65
C ASN A 16 -43.03 -16.45 -39.48
N ILE A 17 -43.70 -15.68 -38.60
CA ILE A 17 -45.15 -15.29 -38.54
C ILE A 17 -46.17 -16.42 -38.27
N ASN A 18 -46.86 -16.31 -37.11
CA ASN A 18 -48.33 -16.33 -36.86
C ASN A 18 -48.54 -16.00 -35.35
N LYS A 19 -49.15 -14.90 -34.87
CA LYS A 19 -50.50 -14.29 -34.95
C LYS A 19 -51.67 -15.13 -34.40
N GLU A 20 -52.14 -14.71 -33.21
CA GLU A 20 -53.54 -14.69 -32.70
C GLU A 20 -53.49 -13.80 -31.42
N SER A 21 -53.88 -12.51 -31.43
CA SER A 21 -55.20 -11.85 -31.39
C SER A 21 -56.10 -12.22 -30.20
N ASN A 22 -56.21 -11.31 -29.23
CA ASN A 22 -57.49 -11.00 -28.60
C ASN A 22 -57.56 -9.51 -28.18
N GLN A 23 -58.61 -8.87 -28.69
CA GLN A 23 -59.00 -7.47 -28.58
C GLN A 23 -59.90 -7.29 -27.34
N THR A 24 -59.66 -6.25 -26.53
CA THR A 24 -60.75 -5.51 -25.87
C THR A 24 -60.45 -4.02 -25.88
N CYS A 25 -61.47 -3.26 -26.27
CA CYS A 25 -61.50 -1.85 -26.54
C CYS A 25 -61.83 -1.06 -25.25
N PHE A 26 -61.03 -0.05 -24.90
CA PHE A 26 -61.38 0.92 -23.86
C PHE A 26 -61.34 2.34 -24.43
N LYS A 27 -62.52 2.99 -24.38
CA LYS A 27 -62.75 4.38 -24.79
C LYS A 27 -62.04 5.34 -23.82
N THR A 28 -61.41 6.38 -24.36
CA THR A 28 -60.78 7.47 -23.58
C THR A 28 -61.84 8.36 -22.91
N PRO A 29 -61.74 8.69 -21.60
CA PRO A 29 -62.67 9.60 -20.94
C PRO A 29 -62.31 11.07 -21.20
N LYS A 30 -63.33 11.94 -21.29
CA LYS A 30 -63.21 13.40 -21.39
C LYS A 30 -62.50 13.98 -20.15
N LYS A 31 -61.57 14.92 -20.37
CA LYS A 31 -60.82 15.65 -19.34
C LYS A 31 -61.76 16.53 -18.51
N ASN A 32 -61.83 16.30 -17.20
CA ASN A 32 -62.58 17.12 -16.25
C ASN A 32 -61.65 18.20 -15.62
N PRO A 33 -61.88 19.51 -15.79
CA PRO A 33 -60.95 20.57 -15.37
C PRO A 33 -60.72 20.68 -13.86
N GLU A 34 -61.68 20.26 -13.03
CA GLU A 34 -61.59 20.38 -11.57
C GLU A 34 -60.52 19.49 -10.92
N ARG A 35 -60.08 18.44 -11.61
CA ARG A 35 -59.02 17.55 -11.11
C ARG A 35 -57.64 18.20 -11.20
N PHE A 36 -57.46 19.22 -12.02
CA PHE A 36 -56.17 19.91 -12.17
C PHE A 36 -55.93 20.91 -11.03
N GLU A 37 -56.96 21.63 -10.59
CA GLU A 37 -56.83 22.60 -9.48
C GLU A 37 -56.59 21.92 -8.13
N ASN A 38 -57.23 20.77 -7.88
CA ASN A 38 -57.03 20.01 -6.64
C ASN A 38 -55.60 19.44 -6.53
N ASN A 39 -54.99 19.03 -7.66
CA ASN A 39 -53.59 18.61 -7.67
C ASN A 39 -52.63 19.79 -7.45
N LEU A 40 -52.95 20.99 -7.96
CA LEU A 40 -52.10 22.17 -7.75
C LEU A 40 -52.14 22.67 -6.29
N ARG A 41 -53.26 22.45 -5.57
CA ARG A 41 -53.35 22.71 -4.13
C ARG A 41 -52.62 21.66 -3.27
N LEU A 42 -52.66 20.38 -3.63
CA LEU A 42 -51.90 19.34 -2.91
C LEU A 42 -50.36 19.45 -3.11
N VAL A 43 -49.90 19.97 -4.25
CA VAL A 43 -48.46 20.13 -4.50
C VAL A 43 -47.86 21.34 -3.76
N LYS A 44 -48.70 22.29 -3.29
CA LYS A 44 -48.23 23.47 -2.55
C LYS A 44 -48.02 23.26 -1.05
N THR A 45 -48.43 22.13 -0.47
CA THR A 45 -48.32 21.86 0.97
C THR A 45 -47.32 20.76 1.36
N ALA A 46 -46.37 20.41 0.49
CA ALA A 46 -45.30 19.50 0.87
C ALA A 46 -43.95 19.84 0.20
N PHE A 47 -43.52 21.10 0.28
CA PHE A 47 -42.08 21.38 0.20
C PHE A 47 -41.49 21.20 1.60
N ILE A 48 -41.48 19.95 2.07
CA ILE A 48 -40.58 19.57 3.16
C ILE A 48 -39.19 19.60 2.51
N PRO A 49 -38.25 20.45 2.98
CA PRO A 49 -36.89 20.40 2.50
C PRO A 49 -36.43 18.96 2.66
N ARG A 50 -36.08 18.30 1.55
CA ARG A 50 -35.46 16.98 1.59
C ARG A 50 -34.23 17.15 2.47
N GLN A 51 -34.30 16.71 3.72
CA GLN A 51 -33.12 16.69 4.57
C GLN A 51 -32.09 15.90 3.76
N LYS A 52 -30.93 16.52 3.50
CA LYS A 52 -29.82 15.78 2.88
C LYS A 52 -29.58 14.61 3.82
N GLU A 53 -29.90 13.40 3.36
CA GLU A 53 -29.46 12.16 4.00
C GLU A 53 -28.01 12.39 4.44
N PRO A 54 -27.68 12.16 5.72
CA PRO A 54 -26.32 12.39 6.20
C PRO A 54 -25.38 11.61 5.27
N VAL A 55 -24.44 12.33 4.68
CA VAL A 55 -23.48 11.76 3.73
C VAL A 55 -22.78 10.59 4.43
N LYS A 56 -23.06 9.37 3.97
CA LYS A 56 -22.62 8.16 4.65
C LYS A 56 -21.11 8.00 4.44
N GLN A 57 -20.34 8.38 5.45
CA GLN A 57 -18.89 8.17 5.52
C GLN A 57 -18.54 6.70 5.20
N LEU A 58 -17.47 6.50 4.45
CA LEU A 58 -16.97 5.16 4.14
C LEU A 58 -16.42 4.49 5.41
N SER A 59 -16.49 3.15 5.47
CA SER A 59 -15.85 2.44 6.56
C SER A 59 -14.32 2.62 6.51
N PHE A 60 -13.65 2.33 7.62
CA PHE A 60 -12.19 2.37 7.70
C PHE A 60 -11.52 1.58 6.56
N ILE A 61 -11.96 0.34 6.29
CA ILE A 61 -11.36 -0.56 5.29
C ILE A 61 -11.59 -0.05 3.85
N GLU A 62 -12.77 0.50 3.57
CA GLU A 62 -13.12 1.05 2.26
C GLU A 62 -12.35 2.35 1.98
N SER A 63 -12.21 3.16 3.02
CA SER A 63 -11.46 4.41 3.04
C SER A 63 -9.95 4.22 2.80
N LEU A 64 -9.40 3.00 2.77
CA LEU A 64 -7.99 2.75 2.42
C LEU A 64 -7.71 2.82 0.92
N SER A 65 -8.75 2.86 0.09
CA SER A 65 -8.61 2.91 -1.37
C SER A 65 -7.93 4.21 -1.79
N ARG A 66 -7.02 4.14 -2.78
CA ARG A 66 -6.21 5.27 -3.20
C ARG A 66 -7.03 6.34 -3.90
N ASN A 67 -7.95 5.91 -4.76
CA ASN A 67 -8.80 6.79 -5.56
C ASN A 67 -10.24 6.61 -5.07
N LEU A 68 -10.75 7.57 -4.31
CA LEU A 68 -12.17 7.64 -3.98
C LEU A 68 -12.87 8.56 -4.99
N GLU A 69 -14.13 8.27 -5.30
CA GLU A 69 -14.96 9.15 -6.13
C GLU A 69 -15.21 10.50 -5.41
N ASP A 70 -15.32 10.43 -4.08
CA ASP A 70 -15.46 11.60 -3.21
C ASP A 70 -14.56 11.41 -1.98
N GLU A 71 -13.47 12.19 -1.92
CA GLU A 71 -12.51 12.19 -0.82
C GLU A 71 -13.11 12.68 0.50
N SER A 72 -14.21 13.45 0.47
CA SER A 72 -14.89 13.90 1.70
C SER A 72 -15.54 12.76 2.48
N LEU A 73 -15.72 11.59 1.84
CA LEU A 73 -16.24 10.39 2.48
C LEU A 73 -15.19 9.59 3.25
N ARG A 74 -13.90 9.93 3.09
CA ARG A 74 -12.80 9.18 3.69
C ARG A 74 -12.85 9.26 5.20
N ASP A 75 -12.65 8.12 5.87
CA ASP A 75 -12.50 8.09 7.31
C ASP A 75 -11.29 8.95 7.76
N PRO A 76 -11.49 9.95 8.65
CA PRO A 76 -10.40 10.82 9.11
C PRO A 76 -9.21 10.06 9.71
N LYS A 77 -9.44 8.88 10.30
CA LYS A 77 -8.36 8.04 10.84
C LYS A 77 -7.47 7.47 9.75
N VAL A 78 -7.98 7.27 8.54
CA VAL A 78 -7.22 6.71 7.42
C VAL A 78 -6.22 7.70 6.86
N GLU A 79 -6.50 9.00 6.98
CA GLU A 79 -5.60 10.07 6.53
C GLU A 79 -4.19 9.96 7.16
N TYR A 80 -4.14 9.60 8.45
CA TYR A 80 -2.91 9.31 9.17
C TYR A 80 -2.11 8.19 8.48
N TYR A 81 -2.78 7.09 8.13
CA TYR A 81 -2.13 5.94 7.51
C TYR A 81 -1.66 6.22 6.10
N ILE A 82 -2.41 6.98 5.30
CA ILE A 82 -2.01 7.39 3.95
C ILE A 82 -0.77 8.27 4.00
N LYS A 83 -0.82 9.35 4.79
CA LYS A 83 0.30 10.31 4.89
C LYS A 83 1.56 9.69 5.48
N LYS A 84 1.40 8.81 6.48
CA LYS A 84 2.53 8.26 7.26
C LYS A 84 2.88 6.80 6.92
N PHE A 85 2.35 6.22 5.84
CA PHE A 85 2.62 4.83 5.45
C PHE A 85 4.11 4.51 5.21
N HIS A 86 4.94 5.52 4.98
CA HIS A 86 6.38 5.34 4.83
C HIS A 86 7.09 4.95 6.15
N LEU A 87 6.44 5.14 7.30
CA LEU A 87 6.96 4.79 8.62
C LEU A 87 6.67 3.33 8.95
N LYS A 88 7.69 2.57 9.37
CA LYS A 88 7.56 1.13 9.68
C LYS A 88 6.52 0.86 10.78
N LEU A 89 6.46 1.70 11.81
CA LEU A 89 5.49 1.57 12.90
C LEU A 89 4.05 1.73 12.39
N VAL A 90 3.78 2.76 11.59
CA VAL A 90 2.46 3.02 10.99
C VAL A 90 2.02 1.87 10.08
N ARG A 91 2.95 1.30 9.31
CA ARG A 91 2.68 0.11 8.48
C ARG A 91 2.24 -1.08 9.33
N GLN A 92 2.91 -1.32 10.46
CA GLN A 92 2.58 -2.41 11.36
C GLN A 92 1.24 -2.16 12.08
N GLU A 93 1.00 -0.93 12.53
CA GLU A 93 -0.29 -0.52 13.12
C GLU A 93 -1.45 -0.78 12.15
N LEU A 94 -1.31 -0.35 10.89
CA LEU A 94 -2.34 -0.60 9.88
C LEU A 94 -2.52 -2.09 9.59
N LEU A 95 -1.42 -2.85 9.51
CA LEU A 95 -1.44 -4.30 9.29
C LEU A 95 -2.25 -5.00 10.39
N ASN A 96 -2.00 -4.65 11.65
CA ASN A 96 -2.71 -5.19 12.81
C ASN A 96 -4.19 -4.77 12.81
N GLU A 97 -4.49 -3.52 12.51
CA GLU A 97 -5.87 -3.02 12.51
C GLU A 97 -6.71 -3.64 11.39
N CYS A 98 -6.14 -3.76 10.19
CA CYS A 98 -6.79 -4.47 9.08
C CYS A 98 -7.02 -5.95 9.44
N TYR A 99 -6.02 -6.62 10.02
CA TYR A 99 -6.14 -8.01 10.44
C TYR A 99 -7.30 -8.19 11.44
N ARG A 100 -7.35 -7.34 12.46
CA ARG A 100 -8.40 -7.35 13.49
C ARG A 100 -9.78 -7.17 12.87
N LEU A 101 -9.94 -6.20 11.97
CA LEU A 101 -11.21 -5.92 11.29
C LEU A 101 -11.63 -7.06 10.37
N PHE A 102 -10.72 -7.64 9.59
CA PHE A 102 -11.03 -8.79 8.77
C PHE A 102 -11.40 -10.00 9.62
N ASN A 103 -10.61 -10.33 10.64
CA ASN A 103 -10.84 -11.51 11.48
C ASN A 103 -12.22 -11.43 12.14
N LYS A 104 -12.57 -10.27 12.69
CA LYS A 104 -13.87 -10.01 13.31
C LYS A 104 -15.04 -10.14 12.33
N ASN A 105 -14.95 -9.48 11.17
CA ASN A 105 -16.12 -9.29 10.30
C ASN A 105 -16.27 -10.34 9.19
N ALA A 106 -15.19 -11.04 8.83
CA ALA A 106 -15.22 -12.02 7.73
C ALA A 106 -14.82 -13.45 8.14
N PHE A 107 -14.05 -13.60 9.23
CA PHE A 107 -13.54 -14.91 9.68
C PHE A 107 -14.11 -15.35 11.03
N ASP A 108 -15.15 -14.67 11.53
CA ASP A 108 -15.86 -15.03 12.77
C ASP A 108 -14.92 -15.12 14.00
N ASN A 109 -13.82 -14.35 14.02
CA ASN A 109 -12.73 -14.44 15.00
C ASN A 109 -12.09 -15.85 15.12
N LYS A 110 -12.17 -16.68 14.08
CA LYS A 110 -11.62 -18.05 14.08
C LYS A 110 -10.11 -18.10 13.79
N LEU A 111 -9.51 -17.02 13.29
CA LEU A 111 -8.06 -16.93 13.17
C LEU A 111 -7.45 -16.47 14.51
N PRO A 112 -6.24 -16.93 14.87
CA PRO A 112 -5.54 -16.52 16.07
C PRO A 112 -5.47 -15.00 16.25
N MET A 113 -5.77 -14.49 17.44
CA MET A 113 -5.69 -13.05 17.72
C MET A 113 -4.24 -12.55 17.74
N ASP A 114 -3.30 -13.42 18.12
CA ASP A 114 -1.87 -13.23 18.17
C ASP A 114 -1.15 -13.76 16.91
N MET A 115 -1.87 -13.84 15.78
CA MET A 115 -1.30 -14.23 14.49
C MET A 115 -0.02 -13.45 14.19
N LYS A 116 1.03 -14.18 13.82
CA LYS A 116 2.33 -13.57 13.52
C LYS A 116 2.30 -12.93 12.14
N LEU A 117 2.19 -11.60 12.12
CA LEU A 117 2.21 -10.75 10.93
C LEU A 117 3.61 -10.17 10.72
N VAL A 118 4.27 -10.53 9.61
CA VAL A 118 5.69 -10.23 9.37
C VAL A 118 5.88 -9.43 8.09
N TRP A 119 6.60 -8.31 8.18
CA TRP A 119 7.10 -7.60 7.01
C TRP A 119 8.41 -8.22 6.52
N SER A 120 8.50 -8.50 5.22
CA SER A 120 9.69 -9.09 4.60
C SER A 120 10.24 -8.24 3.46
N ASP A 121 11.52 -7.88 3.58
CA ASP A 121 12.29 -7.22 2.52
C ASP A 121 12.79 -8.19 1.44
N LYS A 122 12.67 -9.51 1.68
CA LYS A 122 13.17 -10.56 0.79
C LYS A 122 12.17 -10.90 -0.34
N ILE A 123 10.88 -10.68 -0.11
CA ILE A 123 9.83 -10.95 -1.09
C ILE A 123 9.88 -9.88 -2.19
N THR A 124 10.06 -10.29 -3.44
CA THR A 124 10.26 -9.39 -4.58
C THR A 124 9.29 -9.62 -5.75
N SER A 125 8.66 -10.79 -5.82
CA SER A 125 7.74 -11.17 -6.91
C SER A 125 6.28 -11.25 -6.48
N THR A 126 5.99 -11.60 -5.23
CA THR A 126 4.63 -11.67 -4.67
C THR A 126 4.39 -10.55 -3.65
N ALA A 127 3.11 -10.25 -3.40
CA ALA A 127 2.74 -9.24 -2.40
C ALA A 127 2.78 -9.78 -0.96
N GLY A 128 2.44 -11.05 -0.78
CA GLY A 128 2.50 -11.76 0.48
C GLY A 128 2.62 -13.27 0.27
N TYR A 129 2.70 -14.01 1.38
CA TYR A 129 2.50 -15.45 1.45
C TYR A 129 2.23 -15.89 2.90
N CYS A 130 1.67 -17.09 3.06
CA CYS A 130 1.53 -17.75 4.35
C CYS A 130 2.61 -18.82 4.56
N LYS A 131 3.20 -18.84 5.76
CA LYS A 131 4.10 -19.92 6.20
C LYS A 131 3.34 -20.81 7.18
N TYR A 132 3.18 -22.08 6.83
CA TYR A 132 2.43 -23.05 7.63
C TYR A 132 3.35 -23.94 8.46
N SER A 133 2.89 -24.34 9.65
CA SER A 133 3.43 -25.46 10.42
C SER A 133 2.31 -26.46 10.68
N SER A 134 2.37 -27.64 10.05
CA SER A 134 1.40 -28.71 10.32
C SER A 134 1.59 -29.33 11.70
N ARG A 135 2.81 -29.30 12.26
CA ARG A 135 3.12 -29.85 13.58
C ARG A 135 2.44 -29.05 14.69
N ASP A 136 2.61 -27.72 14.64
CA ASP A 136 2.10 -26.81 15.68
C ASP A 136 0.73 -26.23 15.30
N LEU A 137 0.22 -26.63 14.13
CA LEU A 137 -1.03 -26.16 13.56
C LEU A 137 -1.12 -24.63 13.55
N SER A 138 -0.04 -24.01 13.09
CA SER A 138 0.16 -22.56 13.11
C SER A 138 0.42 -21.99 11.72
N CYS A 139 0.17 -20.70 11.58
CA CYS A 139 0.38 -19.96 10.35
C CYS A 139 1.07 -18.63 10.70
N GLU A 140 1.97 -18.18 9.83
CA GLU A 140 2.51 -16.82 9.85
C GLU A 140 2.14 -16.15 8.52
N ILE A 141 1.69 -14.89 8.56
CA ILE A 141 1.40 -14.13 7.34
C ILE A 141 2.57 -13.19 7.08
N HIS A 142 3.19 -13.33 5.90
CA HIS A 142 4.32 -12.52 5.47
C HIS A 142 3.87 -11.55 4.37
N VAL A 143 4.22 -10.27 4.51
CA VAL A 143 3.86 -9.21 3.56
C VAL A 143 5.11 -8.52 3.02
N SER A 144 5.18 -8.28 1.71
CA SER A 144 6.34 -7.68 1.05
C SER A 144 6.42 -6.19 1.29
N THR A 145 7.57 -5.72 1.77
CA THR A 145 7.82 -4.27 1.91
C THR A 145 7.92 -3.56 0.56
N LYS A 146 8.28 -4.29 -0.50
CA LYS A 146 8.54 -3.80 -1.86
C LYS A 146 7.29 -3.75 -2.74
N VAL A 147 6.28 -4.57 -2.43
CA VAL A 147 5.03 -4.65 -3.21
C VAL A 147 3.89 -3.93 -2.50
N CYS A 148 3.72 -4.16 -1.19
CA CYS A 148 2.71 -3.49 -0.37
C CYS A 148 3.23 -2.12 0.09
N THR A 149 3.22 -1.18 -0.85
CA THR A 149 3.82 0.15 -0.73
C THR A 149 2.86 1.23 -0.24
N ASP A 150 1.59 0.90 -0.08
CA ASP A 150 0.52 1.82 0.29
C ASP A 150 -0.63 1.08 0.99
N PRO A 151 -1.53 1.81 1.68
CA PRO A 151 -2.61 1.21 2.47
C PRO A 151 -3.55 0.27 1.70
N GLU A 152 -3.93 0.63 0.47
CA GLU A 152 -4.80 -0.18 -0.41
C GLU A 152 -4.17 -1.55 -0.69
N ARG A 153 -2.90 -1.56 -1.14
CA ARG A 153 -2.18 -2.80 -1.43
C ARG A 153 -1.98 -3.67 -0.19
N LEU A 154 -1.75 -3.06 0.98
CA LEU A 154 -1.68 -3.78 2.23
C LEU A 154 -3.00 -4.45 2.58
N ARG A 155 -4.11 -3.72 2.51
CA ARG A 155 -5.46 -4.23 2.77
C ARG A 155 -5.76 -5.44 1.89
N ASP A 156 -5.60 -5.28 0.58
CA ASP A 156 -5.96 -6.28 -0.42
C ASP A 156 -5.10 -7.54 -0.28
N THR A 157 -3.79 -7.36 -0.09
CA THR A 157 -2.86 -8.48 0.12
C THR A 157 -3.15 -9.21 1.42
N LEU A 158 -3.39 -8.49 2.51
CA LEU A 158 -3.69 -9.12 3.80
C LEU A 158 -4.96 -9.94 3.73
N ALA A 159 -6.03 -9.41 3.13
CA ALA A 159 -7.29 -10.12 2.98
C ALA A 159 -7.11 -11.43 2.18
N HIS A 160 -6.27 -11.41 1.15
CA HIS A 160 -5.91 -12.60 0.37
C HIS A 160 -5.18 -13.65 1.23
N GLU A 161 -4.12 -13.24 1.93
CA GLU A 161 -3.34 -14.15 2.77
C GLU A 161 -4.16 -14.70 3.95
N MET A 162 -5.08 -13.90 4.52
CA MET A 162 -6.00 -14.38 5.56
C MET A 162 -6.96 -15.45 5.04
N CYS A 163 -7.36 -15.42 3.76
CA CYS A 163 -8.16 -16.51 3.16
C CYS A 163 -7.36 -17.82 3.10
N HIS A 164 -6.06 -17.75 2.76
CA HIS A 164 -5.16 -18.90 2.84
C HIS A 164 -5.00 -19.41 4.28
N ALA A 165 -4.78 -18.50 5.22
CA ALA A 165 -4.67 -18.85 6.64
C ALA A 165 -5.94 -19.53 7.16
N ALA A 166 -7.13 -19.05 6.77
CA ALA A 166 -8.41 -19.63 7.17
C ALA A 166 -8.66 -21.00 6.53
N ALA A 167 -8.31 -21.18 5.26
CA ALA A 167 -8.37 -22.49 4.62
C ALA A 167 -7.53 -23.52 5.41
N PHE A 168 -6.30 -23.15 5.76
CA PHE A 168 -5.39 -24.03 6.49
C PHE A 168 -5.81 -24.27 7.96
N LEU A 169 -6.05 -23.19 8.73
CA LEU A 169 -6.29 -23.27 10.18
C LEU A 169 -7.73 -23.63 10.53
N VAL A 170 -8.71 -23.20 9.75
CA VAL A 170 -10.13 -23.40 10.10
C VAL A 170 -10.69 -24.58 9.32
N SER A 171 -10.48 -24.59 8.00
CA SER A 171 -11.01 -25.65 7.13
C SER A 171 -10.11 -26.87 7.01
N ARG A 172 -8.91 -26.85 7.61
CA ARG A 172 -7.91 -27.93 7.55
C ARG A 172 -7.58 -28.37 6.12
N CYS A 173 -7.56 -27.41 5.20
CA CYS A 173 -7.36 -27.63 3.77
C CYS A 173 -6.31 -26.65 3.22
N ASN A 174 -5.41 -27.14 2.37
CA ASN A 174 -4.46 -26.29 1.66
C ASN A 174 -4.64 -26.49 0.15
N ASP A 175 -5.78 -26.02 -0.36
CA ASP A 175 -6.16 -26.14 -1.77
C ASP A 175 -5.66 -24.97 -2.63
N ASN A 176 -4.70 -24.17 -2.13
CA ASN A 176 -4.25 -22.93 -2.72
C ASN A 176 -5.42 -21.98 -3.00
N HIS A 177 -5.92 -21.94 -4.25
CA HIS A 177 -7.07 -21.13 -4.66
C HIS A 177 -8.28 -21.98 -5.07
N GLY A 178 -8.39 -23.18 -4.50
CA GLY A 178 -9.47 -24.12 -4.75
C GLY A 178 -10.82 -23.72 -4.14
N PRO A 179 -11.82 -24.62 -4.15
CA PRO A 179 -13.16 -24.32 -3.67
C PRO A 179 -13.23 -23.82 -2.22
N ILE A 180 -12.39 -24.32 -1.32
CA ILE A 180 -12.38 -23.94 0.09
C ILE A 180 -11.84 -22.52 0.23
N TRP A 181 -10.70 -22.21 -0.37
CA TRP A 181 -10.20 -20.84 -0.41
C TRP A 181 -11.21 -19.87 -1.03
N LYS A 182 -11.84 -20.25 -2.16
CA LYS A 182 -12.90 -19.45 -2.79
C LYS A 182 -14.09 -19.20 -1.86
N SER A 183 -14.45 -20.15 -1.01
CA SER A 183 -15.53 -19.96 -0.02
C SER A 183 -15.17 -18.87 1.00
N TRP A 184 -13.92 -18.83 1.46
CA TRP A 184 -13.43 -17.78 2.36
C TRP A 184 -13.39 -16.41 1.67
N THR A 185 -12.94 -16.35 0.41
CA THR A 185 -12.99 -15.07 -0.34
C THR A 185 -14.40 -14.54 -0.49
N LYS A 186 -15.40 -15.42 -0.70
CA LYS A 186 -16.81 -15.02 -0.78
C LYS A 186 -17.28 -14.43 0.55
N LYS A 187 -16.87 -15.00 1.69
CA LYS A 187 -17.17 -14.42 3.01
C LYS A 187 -16.58 -13.02 3.16
N VAL A 188 -15.31 -12.82 2.79
CA VAL A 188 -14.69 -11.49 2.87
C VAL A 188 -15.37 -10.50 1.93
N ASN A 189 -15.63 -10.87 0.68
CA ASN A 189 -16.32 -10.02 -0.30
C ASN A 189 -17.77 -9.69 0.13
N PHE A 190 -18.41 -10.58 0.90
CA PHE A 190 -19.74 -10.33 1.46
C PHE A 190 -19.69 -9.35 2.65
N ALA A 191 -18.70 -9.50 3.53
CA ALA A 191 -18.51 -8.62 4.68
C ALA A 191 -18.05 -7.20 4.27
N PHE A 192 -17.22 -7.10 3.22
CA PHE A 192 -16.65 -5.85 2.71
C PHE A 192 -17.05 -5.64 1.25
N ARG A 193 -18.30 -5.20 1.05
CA ARG A 193 -18.94 -5.17 -0.28
C ARG A 193 -18.41 -4.05 -1.18
N HIS A 194 -17.85 -3.01 -0.58
CA HIS A 194 -17.38 -1.82 -1.30
C HIS A 194 -15.85 -1.79 -1.48
N ILE A 195 -15.12 -2.88 -1.14
CA ILE A 195 -13.72 -3.06 -1.56
C ILE A 195 -13.64 -3.93 -2.83
N PRO A 196 -12.56 -3.83 -3.61
CA PRO A 196 -12.32 -4.71 -4.75
C PRO A 196 -12.40 -6.17 -4.33
N LYS A 197 -13.03 -7.00 -5.18
CA LYS A 197 -13.13 -8.44 -4.91
C LYS A 197 -11.75 -9.05 -4.79
N ILE A 198 -11.56 -9.90 -3.78
CA ILE A 198 -10.35 -10.71 -3.68
C ILE A 198 -10.27 -11.64 -4.88
N THR A 199 -9.18 -11.52 -5.64
CA THR A 199 -8.87 -12.36 -6.80
C THR A 199 -7.73 -13.32 -6.47
N VAL A 200 -7.54 -14.33 -7.33
CA VAL A 200 -6.46 -15.33 -7.22
C VAL A 200 -5.08 -14.67 -7.29
N THR A 201 -4.94 -13.61 -8.08
CA THR A 201 -3.68 -12.87 -8.23
C THR A 201 -3.94 -11.38 -8.22
N HIS A 202 -3.14 -10.63 -7.47
CA HIS A 202 -3.11 -9.17 -7.59
C HIS A 202 -2.19 -8.76 -8.75
N SER A 203 -2.70 -7.94 -9.67
CA SER A 203 -1.89 -7.33 -10.74
C SER A 203 -1.35 -5.96 -10.29
N TYR A 204 -0.43 -5.94 -9.32
CA TYR A 204 0.21 -4.70 -8.91
C TYR A 204 1.29 -4.28 -9.91
N SER A 205 1.31 -3.00 -10.28
CA SER A 205 2.45 -2.40 -10.97
C SER A 205 3.62 -2.28 -9.98
N ILE A 206 4.57 -3.20 -10.07
CA ILE A 206 5.78 -3.24 -9.26
C ILE A 206 6.87 -2.43 -9.99
N THR A 207 7.11 -1.21 -9.55
CA THR A 207 8.17 -0.36 -10.11
C THR A 207 9.52 -0.75 -9.53
N LYS A 208 10.41 -1.28 -10.39
CA LYS A 208 11.78 -1.63 -10.00
C LYS A 208 12.70 -0.42 -10.23
N LYS A 209 13.49 -0.08 -9.21
CA LYS A 209 14.33 1.14 -9.19
C LYS A 209 15.50 1.10 -10.19
N PHE A 210 16.01 -0.09 -10.48
CA PHE A 210 17.19 -0.27 -11.33
C PHE A 210 16.83 -1.10 -12.55
N ILE A 211 16.99 -0.51 -13.73
CA ILE A 211 16.86 -1.21 -15.00
C ILE A 211 18.26 -1.34 -15.56
N PHE A 212 18.72 -2.57 -15.79
CA PHE A 212 19.99 -2.85 -16.44
C PHE A 212 19.70 -3.17 -17.91
N LYS A 213 20.19 -2.35 -18.83
CA LYS A 213 20.01 -2.56 -20.27
C LYS A 213 21.31 -3.05 -20.88
N CYS A 214 21.25 -4.12 -21.66
CA CYS A 214 22.42 -4.57 -22.40
C CYS A 214 22.73 -3.58 -23.53
N THR A 215 23.99 -3.17 -23.68
CA THR A 215 24.40 -2.22 -24.73
C THR A 215 24.42 -2.84 -26.13
N ARG A 216 24.38 -4.18 -26.23
CA ARG A 216 24.41 -4.92 -27.51
C ARG A 216 23.04 -5.43 -27.94
N CYS A 217 22.42 -6.32 -27.17
CA CYS A 217 21.12 -6.92 -27.52
C CYS A 217 19.92 -6.17 -26.94
N HIS A 218 20.16 -5.11 -26.18
CA HIS A 218 19.12 -4.27 -25.56
C HIS A 218 18.18 -5.00 -24.59
N LEU A 219 18.49 -6.23 -24.17
CA LEU A 219 17.78 -6.92 -23.10
C LEU A 219 17.75 -6.06 -21.83
N GLU A 220 16.55 -5.87 -21.27
CA GLU A 220 16.36 -5.16 -20.02
C GLU A 220 16.12 -6.12 -18.84
N ILE A 221 16.93 -5.96 -17.79
CA ILE A 221 16.78 -6.68 -16.53
C ILE A 221 16.39 -5.71 -15.44
N HIS A 222 15.16 -5.83 -14.96
CA HIS A 222 14.60 -4.93 -13.96
C HIS A 222 14.81 -5.51 -12.54
N ARG A 223 15.44 -4.75 -11.63
CA ARG A 223 15.84 -5.15 -10.26
C ARG A 223 15.54 -4.07 -9.22
N PHE A 224 15.31 -4.47 -7.97
CA PHE A 224 15.06 -3.55 -6.84
C PHE A 224 16.32 -2.96 -6.23
N SER A 225 17.45 -3.65 -6.36
CA SER A 225 18.76 -3.21 -5.89
C SER A 225 19.72 -3.09 -7.08
N LYS A 226 20.82 -2.35 -6.88
CA LYS A 226 21.94 -2.29 -7.81
C LYS A 226 22.76 -3.60 -7.73
N SER A 227 22.11 -4.72 -8.01
CA SER A 227 22.67 -6.06 -7.76
C SER A 227 23.58 -6.58 -8.86
N ILE A 228 23.50 -6.03 -10.07
CA ILE A 228 24.38 -6.41 -11.18
C ILE A 228 25.61 -5.50 -11.12
N ASN A 229 26.78 -6.10 -10.99
CA ASN A 229 28.04 -5.39 -11.14
C ASN A 229 28.37 -5.25 -12.63
N ILE A 230 28.08 -4.08 -13.18
CA ILE A 230 28.28 -3.77 -14.60
C ILE A 230 29.75 -3.88 -15.08
N GLU A 231 30.72 -3.93 -14.16
CA GLU A 231 32.14 -4.11 -14.49
C GLU A 231 32.52 -5.60 -14.60
N LYS A 232 31.81 -6.49 -13.88
CA LYS A 232 32.17 -7.91 -13.76
C LYS A 232 31.21 -8.84 -14.48
N GLU A 233 29.94 -8.44 -14.59
CA GLU A 233 28.87 -9.27 -15.13
C GLU A 233 28.45 -8.79 -16.52
N VAL A 234 28.21 -9.75 -17.43
CA VAL A 234 27.82 -9.51 -18.83
C VAL A 234 26.48 -10.16 -19.16
N CYS A 235 25.87 -9.75 -20.25
CA CYS A 235 24.63 -10.33 -20.74
C CYS A 235 24.79 -11.82 -21.05
N GLY A 236 23.92 -12.67 -20.49
CA GLY A 236 23.95 -14.11 -20.75
C GLY A 236 23.54 -14.55 -22.16
N ILE A 237 23.01 -13.62 -22.99
CA ILE A 237 22.61 -13.92 -24.38
C ILE A 237 23.73 -13.54 -25.35
N CYS A 238 24.26 -12.32 -25.26
CA CYS A 238 25.19 -11.77 -26.25
C CYS A 238 26.54 -11.38 -25.66
N HIS A 239 26.79 -11.66 -24.38
CA HIS A 239 28.00 -11.27 -23.64
C HIS A 239 28.33 -9.77 -23.68
N GLY A 240 27.33 -8.93 -23.97
CA GLY A 240 27.47 -7.47 -23.96
C GLY A 240 27.49 -6.90 -22.56
N ARG A 241 28.06 -5.70 -22.41
CA ARG A 241 28.06 -4.97 -21.12
C ARG A 241 26.65 -4.44 -20.81
N PHE A 242 26.43 -4.16 -19.53
CA PHE A 242 25.20 -3.52 -19.05
C PHE A 242 25.42 -2.04 -18.74
N GLU A 243 24.42 -1.22 -19.07
CA GLU A 243 24.26 0.13 -18.55
C GLU A 243 23.09 0.19 -17.58
N ILE A 244 23.16 1.10 -16.60
CA ILE A 244 22.08 1.29 -15.62
C ILE A 244 21.21 2.45 -16.07
N ILE A 245 19.99 2.13 -16.49
CA ILE A 245 18.93 3.12 -16.61
C ILE A 245 18.37 3.31 -15.20
N LYS A 246 18.84 4.37 -14.53
CA LYS A 246 18.10 4.89 -13.38
C LYS A 246 16.77 5.36 -13.92
N ASN A 247 15.67 4.82 -13.40
CA ASN A 247 14.37 5.36 -13.70
C ASN A 247 14.41 6.83 -13.26
N SER A 248 14.50 7.78 -14.20
CA SER A 248 14.32 9.22 -13.95
C SER A 248 12.86 9.46 -13.58
N ALA A 249 12.50 8.97 -12.40
CA ALA A 249 11.93 9.74 -11.34
C ALA A 249 10.71 10.63 -11.63
N LYS A 250 9.88 10.32 -12.63
CA LYS A 250 8.53 10.93 -12.66
C LYS A 250 7.65 10.51 -11.47
N ASN A 251 7.91 9.35 -10.84
CA ASN A 251 7.18 8.91 -9.65
C ASN A 251 8.07 8.91 -8.39
N THR A 252 9.37 8.66 -8.53
CA THR A 252 10.33 8.74 -7.42
C THR A 252 10.60 10.20 -7.00
N ASP A 253 10.62 11.16 -7.93
CA ASP A 253 10.74 12.58 -7.54
C ASP A 253 9.44 13.12 -6.99
N LEU A 254 8.26 12.65 -7.41
CA LEU A 254 7.01 13.02 -6.73
C LEU A 254 6.99 12.52 -5.28
N VAL A 255 7.38 11.26 -5.05
CA VAL A 255 7.44 10.69 -3.70
C VAL A 255 8.58 11.31 -2.87
N ASN A 256 9.73 11.61 -3.47
CA ASN A 256 10.86 12.25 -2.78
C ASN A 256 10.65 13.74 -2.55
N ASN A 257 10.01 14.46 -3.48
CA ASN A 257 9.64 15.87 -3.34
C ASN A 257 8.51 16.02 -2.34
N TYR A 258 7.51 15.14 -2.36
CA TYR A 258 6.49 15.08 -1.30
C TYR A 258 7.13 14.78 0.06
N ARG A 259 8.10 13.85 0.13
CA ARG A 259 8.85 13.56 1.36
C ARG A 259 9.73 14.73 1.83
N LYS A 260 10.29 15.52 0.90
CA LYS A 260 11.10 16.71 1.20
C LYS A 260 10.22 17.86 1.68
N GLN A 261 9.13 18.12 0.97
CA GLN A 261 8.10 19.09 1.31
C GLN A 261 7.46 18.76 2.66
N LEU A 262 7.09 17.51 2.92
CA LEU A 262 6.58 17.06 4.23
C LEU A 262 7.60 17.18 5.37
N MET A 263 8.92 17.08 5.08
CA MET A 263 9.93 17.35 6.11
C MET A 263 10.05 18.85 6.36
N GLU A 264 10.02 19.68 5.32
CA GLU A 264 9.99 21.14 5.42
C GLU A 264 8.73 21.64 6.17
N ASP A 265 7.54 21.14 5.81
CA ASP A 265 6.26 21.43 6.49
C ASP A 265 6.28 20.98 7.96
N ARG A 266 6.91 19.84 8.27
CA ARG A 266 7.11 19.36 9.65
C ARG A 266 8.10 20.22 10.44
N PHE A 267 9.15 20.73 9.78
CA PHE A 267 10.07 21.68 10.39
C PHE A 267 9.37 23.02 10.67
N ASP A 268 8.43 23.42 9.81
CA ASP A 268 7.62 24.62 9.99
C ASP A 268 6.53 24.45 11.07
N GLU A 269 5.87 23.28 11.18
CA GLU A 269 4.97 22.95 12.30
C GLU A 269 5.72 22.97 13.65
N ILE A 270 6.89 22.32 13.73
CA ILE A 270 7.72 22.31 14.95
C ILE A 270 8.24 23.72 15.28
N ARG A 271 8.55 24.54 14.26
CA ARG A 271 8.95 25.94 14.43
C ARG A 271 7.79 26.80 14.92
N SER A 272 6.56 26.52 14.49
CA SER A 272 5.34 27.18 14.97
C SER A 272 4.98 26.80 16.41
N GLU A 273 5.29 25.57 16.84
CA GLU A 273 5.07 25.12 18.23
C GLU A 273 6.10 25.67 19.24
N LEU A 274 7.29 26.12 18.79
CA LEU A 274 8.41 26.54 19.66
C LEU A 274 8.56 28.06 19.92
N HIS A 275 7.48 28.83 19.79
CA HIS A 275 7.29 30.23 20.24
C HIS A 275 7.63 31.39 19.28
N GLY A 276 6.79 32.44 19.37
CA GLY A 276 6.88 33.69 18.63
C GLY A 276 8.11 34.54 19.00
N ALA A 277 9.17 34.41 18.21
CA ALA A 277 10.21 35.42 18.07
C ALA A 277 10.50 35.61 16.57
N PRO A 278 10.47 36.85 16.03
CA PRO A 278 10.67 37.07 14.61
C PRO A 278 12.16 36.87 14.27
N VAL A 279 12.46 35.84 13.48
CA VAL A 279 13.75 35.75 12.78
C VAL A 279 13.56 36.39 11.42
N THR A 280 14.25 37.51 11.19
CA THR A 280 14.19 38.23 9.92
C THR A 280 14.74 37.37 8.77
N PRO A 281 14.14 37.40 7.57
CA PRO A 281 14.64 36.64 6.44
C PRO A 281 15.98 37.20 5.97
N ARG A 282 17.05 36.42 6.07
CA ARG A 282 18.33 36.75 5.44
C ARG A 282 18.18 36.50 3.94
N GLN A 283 18.29 37.57 3.15
CA GLN A 283 18.22 37.51 1.69
C GLN A 283 19.27 36.56 1.13
N ASN A 284 18.85 35.70 0.20
CA ASN A 284 19.72 34.83 -0.57
C ASN A 284 20.54 35.68 -1.55
N GLN A 285 21.80 35.93 -1.21
CA GLN A 285 22.84 36.17 -2.21
C GLN A 285 23.59 34.86 -2.45
N ALA A 286 23.67 34.53 -3.73
CA ALA A 286 24.24 33.31 -4.24
C ALA A 286 25.77 33.33 -4.10
N ASP A 287 26.28 32.83 -2.98
CA ASP A 287 27.72 32.63 -2.79
C ASP A 287 28.04 31.14 -2.68
N ASN A 288 28.87 30.67 -3.63
CA ASN A 288 29.56 29.39 -3.64
C ASN A 288 30.28 29.17 -2.29
N LYS A 289 29.65 28.47 -1.34
CA LYS A 289 30.27 28.14 -0.07
C LYS A 289 30.81 26.71 -0.10
N LEU A 290 32.14 26.60 -0.15
CA LEU A 290 32.86 25.37 0.14
C LEU A 290 32.31 24.73 1.43
N LEU A 291 31.99 23.44 1.35
CA LEU A 291 31.58 22.62 2.48
C LEU A 291 32.70 22.62 3.53
N THR A 292 32.55 23.40 4.59
CA THR A 292 33.40 23.23 5.77
C THR A 292 32.97 21.96 6.52
N PRO A 293 33.93 21.12 6.99
CA PRO A 293 33.60 19.89 7.68
C PRO A 293 32.74 20.15 8.92
N ARG A 294 31.66 19.38 9.08
CA ARG A 294 30.78 19.45 10.25
C ARG A 294 31.60 19.16 11.51
N GLN A 295 31.45 19.99 12.54
CA GLN A 295 32.10 19.76 13.82
C GLN A 295 31.62 18.43 14.43
N PRO A 296 32.53 17.59 14.97
CA PRO A 296 32.16 16.31 15.56
C PRO A 296 31.28 16.51 16.80
N ASN A 297 30.24 15.68 16.95
CA ASN A 297 29.40 15.72 18.14
C ASN A 297 30.18 15.27 19.40
N LYS A 298 29.66 15.58 20.61
CA LYS A 298 30.33 15.28 21.88
C LYS A 298 30.72 13.81 22.04
N PHE A 299 29.89 12.89 21.55
CA PHE A 299 30.20 11.46 21.59
C PHE A 299 31.35 11.09 20.62
N ALA A 300 31.40 11.70 19.44
CA ALA A 300 32.48 11.46 18.47
C ALA A 300 33.83 11.97 18.99
N LEU A 301 33.85 13.10 19.71
CA LEU A 301 35.04 13.58 20.42
C LEU A 301 35.46 12.58 21.52
N PHE A 302 34.49 12.15 22.34
CA PHE A 302 34.73 11.17 23.40
C PHE A 302 35.28 9.84 22.88
N VAL A 303 34.71 9.31 21.79
CA VAL A 303 35.21 8.10 21.14
C VAL A 303 36.63 8.31 20.64
N LYS A 304 36.92 9.44 19.99
CA LYS A 304 38.27 9.74 19.48
C LYS A 304 39.32 9.77 20.61
N GLU A 305 38.98 10.33 21.75
CA GLU A 305 39.87 10.45 22.90
C GLU A 305 40.08 9.12 23.64
N ASN A 306 39.06 8.26 23.71
CA ASN A 306 39.08 7.10 24.60
C ASN A 306 39.25 5.74 23.90
N TYR A 307 39.16 5.69 22.56
CA TYR A 307 39.19 4.43 21.81
C TYR A 307 40.48 3.62 22.02
N GLY A 308 41.63 4.28 21.94
CA GLY A 308 42.93 3.61 22.08
C GLY A 308 43.14 2.98 23.47
N SER A 309 42.75 3.71 24.52
CA SER A 309 42.87 3.26 25.91
C SER A 309 41.92 2.11 26.20
N VAL A 310 40.65 2.23 25.85
CA VAL A 310 39.65 1.16 26.07
C VAL A 310 40.00 -0.11 25.31
N LYS A 311 40.53 0.01 24.08
CA LYS A 311 40.97 -1.14 23.29
C LYS A 311 42.10 -1.92 23.98
N LYS A 312 43.08 -1.21 24.53
CA LYS A 312 44.26 -1.80 25.20
C LYS A 312 43.92 -2.34 26.59
N GLU A 313 43.25 -1.57 27.43
CA GLU A 313 42.93 -1.93 28.82
C GLU A 313 41.98 -3.13 28.91
N ARG A 314 41.01 -3.23 27.98
CA ARG A 314 40.03 -4.33 27.96
C ARG A 314 40.43 -5.46 27.01
N ASN A 315 41.61 -5.38 26.39
CA ASN A 315 42.12 -6.33 25.39
C ASN A 315 41.08 -6.68 24.30
N LEU A 316 40.35 -5.66 23.81
CA LEU A 316 39.26 -5.84 22.85
C LEU A 316 39.78 -5.71 21.42
N ASN A 317 39.64 -6.77 20.62
CA ASN A 317 40.12 -6.77 19.23
C ASN A 317 39.04 -6.39 18.21
N SER A 318 37.77 -6.45 18.59
CA SER A 318 36.63 -6.12 17.74
C SER A 318 36.21 -4.66 17.91
N HIS A 319 36.16 -3.93 16.80
CA HIS A 319 35.66 -2.54 16.76
C HIS A 319 34.25 -2.43 17.35
N LYS A 320 33.39 -3.43 17.10
CA LYS A 320 32.02 -3.46 17.64
C LYS A 320 32.02 -3.47 19.17
N ASP A 321 32.92 -4.24 19.77
CA ASP A 321 32.95 -4.43 21.23
C ASP A 321 33.55 -3.21 21.92
N VAL A 322 34.57 -2.58 21.31
CA VAL A 322 35.12 -1.30 21.77
C VAL A 322 34.04 -0.20 21.73
N MET A 323 33.26 -0.12 20.65
CA MET A 323 32.18 0.87 20.52
C MET A 323 31.03 0.64 21.50
N GLN A 324 30.70 -0.62 21.80
CA GLN A 324 29.69 -0.93 22.82
C GLN A 324 30.14 -0.49 24.21
N GLU A 325 31.41 -0.71 24.56
CA GLU A 325 31.95 -0.30 25.86
C GLU A 325 32.07 1.22 25.99
N LEU A 326 32.56 1.91 24.95
CA LEU A 326 32.60 3.38 24.92
C LEU A 326 31.19 4.00 25.03
N SER A 327 30.18 3.37 24.43
CA SER A 327 28.79 3.84 24.55
C SER A 327 28.25 3.72 25.97
N LYS A 328 28.59 2.63 26.68
CA LYS A 328 28.24 2.46 28.10
C LYS A 328 28.95 3.48 28.98
N ASN A 329 30.25 3.68 28.76
CA ASN A 329 31.07 4.64 29.52
C ASN A 329 30.58 6.07 29.33
N PHE A 330 30.27 6.47 28.09
CA PHE A 330 29.72 7.79 27.80
C PHE A 330 28.34 8.00 28.46
N LYS A 331 27.50 6.96 28.46
CA LYS A 331 26.20 7.01 29.14
C LYS A 331 26.36 7.19 30.65
N LEU A 332 27.26 6.44 31.28
CA LEU A 332 27.55 6.56 32.73
C LEU A 332 28.11 7.95 33.09
N LEU A 333 29.00 8.51 32.26
CA LEU A 333 29.52 9.88 32.39
C LEU A 333 28.42 10.92 32.26
N SER A 334 27.50 10.75 31.31
CA SER A 334 26.36 11.66 31.14
C SER A 334 25.32 11.57 32.25
N THR A 335 25.31 10.49 33.04
CA THR A 335 24.37 10.28 34.15
C THR A 335 24.92 10.78 35.49
N LYS A 336 26.24 10.97 35.61
CA LYS A 336 26.91 11.48 36.84
C LYS A 336 27.01 13.01 36.92
N ILE A 337 26.48 13.75 35.94
CA ILE A 337 26.53 15.22 35.86
C ILE A 337 25.16 15.84 36.23
N PHE A 338 24.36 15.16 37.07
CA PHE A 338 23.17 15.71 37.70
C PHE A 338 23.20 15.47 39.21
#